data_AF-A0A9E1BD78-F1
#
_entry.id   AF-A0A9E1BD78-F1
#
_cell.length_a   1.000
_cell.length_b   1.000
_cell.length_c   1.000
_cell.angle_alpha   90.00
_cell.angle_beta   90.00
_cell.angle_gamma   90.00
#
_symmetry.space_group_name_H-M   'P 1'
#
loop_
_entity.id
_entity.type
_entity.pdbx_description
1 polymer ?
#
loop_
_entity_poly.entity_id
_entity_poly.type
_entity_poly.pdbx_seq_one_letter_code
_entity_poly.pdbx_strand_id
1 'polypeptide(L)'
;MKRDSVEIKAYCKINLALDIKGRRSDGYHEVEMILQTIPLYDTVILHRTPASEWRKPVTITSNATWLPQDEKNTAYRAAYLLARDFPKIDTGTEIFINKKVPR
;
A
#
# COMPACT_ATOMS: atom_id res chain seq x y z
N MET A 1 25.87 6.10 5.70
CA MET A 1 25.55 4.73 5.23
C MET A 1 24.25 4.83 4.42
N LYS A 2 24.23 4.44 3.13
CA LYS A 2 22.97 4.44 2.34
C LYS A 2 22.09 3.31 2.88
N ARG A 3 20.84 3.62 3.26
CA ARG A 3 19.83 2.60 3.59
C ARG A 3 19.37 1.94 2.29
N ASP A 4 19.27 0.62 2.27
CA ASP A 4 18.71 -0.11 1.13
C ASP A 4 17.27 0.38 0.87
N SER A 5 16.98 0.75 -0.38
CA SER A 5 15.71 1.35 -0.77
C SER A 5 15.20 0.80 -2.09
N VAL A 6 13.89 0.58 -2.18
CA VAL A 6 13.20 0.28 -3.44
C VAL A 6 12.13 1.34 -3.66
N GLU A 7 12.07 1.86 -4.88
CA GLU A 7 11.03 2.77 -5.34
C GLU A 7 10.14 2.06 -6.36
N ILE A 8 8.82 2.10 -6.15
CA ILE A 8 7.83 1.48 -7.01
C ILE A 8 6.75 2.51 -7.40
N LYS A 9 6.32 2.47 -8.66
CA LYS A 9 5.15 3.23 -9.14
C LYS A 9 3.88 2.43 -8.90
N ALA A 10 2.97 2.98 -8.09
CA ALA A 10 1.63 2.45 -7.86
C ALA A 10 0.63 3.13 -8.79
N TYR A 11 0.41 2.54 -9.97
CA TYR A 11 -0.45 3.11 -11.01
C TYR A 11 -1.95 3.06 -10.67
N CYS A 12 -2.66 4.10 -11.09
CA CYS A 12 -4.11 4.18 -11.04
C CYS A 12 -4.78 3.28 -12.05
N LYS A 13 -6.04 2.96 -11.74
CA LYS A 13 -6.98 2.35 -12.67
C LYS A 13 -8.20 3.23 -12.88
N ILE A 14 -8.82 3.07 -14.04
CA ILE A 14 -10.20 3.48 -14.30
C ILE A 14 -11.02 2.23 -14.66
N ASN A 15 -12.32 2.29 -14.40
CA ASN A 15 -13.26 1.27 -14.89
C ASN A 15 -13.78 1.76 -16.24
N LEU A 16 -13.43 1.08 -17.33
CA LEU A 16 -14.01 1.36 -18.66
C LEU A 16 -15.44 0.84 -18.78
N ALA A 17 -15.73 -0.25 -18.06
CA ALA A 17 -17.07 -0.80 -17.86
C ALA A 17 -17.17 -1.35 -16.43
N LEU A 18 -18.37 -1.27 -15.85
CA LEU A 18 -18.71 -1.84 -14.55
C LEU A 18 -20.17 -2.27 -14.58
N ASP A 19 -20.41 -3.56 -14.34
CA ASP A 19 -21.74 -4.15 -14.15
C ASP A 19 -21.85 -4.71 -12.73
N ILE A 20 -23.00 -4.50 -12.09
CA ILE A 20 -23.29 -4.97 -10.72
C ILE A 20 -24.28 -6.13 -10.84
N LYS A 21 -23.82 -7.36 -10.55
CA LYS A 21 -24.63 -8.58 -10.73
C LYS A 21 -25.64 -8.80 -9.60
N GLY A 22 -25.35 -8.27 -8.41
CA GLY A 22 -26.23 -8.41 -7.24
C GLY A 22 -25.47 -8.29 -5.93
N ARG A 23 -26.21 -8.40 -4.81
CA ARG A 23 -25.64 -8.37 -3.45
C ARG A 23 -25.32 -9.77 -2.96
N ARG A 24 -24.14 -9.93 -2.38
CA ARG A 24 -23.62 -11.17 -1.77
C ARG A 24 -24.04 -11.27 -0.30
N SER A 25 -23.98 -12.48 0.25
CA SER A 25 -24.32 -12.77 1.65
C SER A 25 -23.38 -12.11 2.68
N ASP A 26 -22.14 -11.79 2.28
CA ASP A 26 -21.15 -11.08 3.10
C ASP A 26 -21.34 -9.56 3.11
N GLY A 27 -22.40 -9.06 2.46
CA GLY A 27 -22.74 -7.64 2.40
C GLY A 27 -22.12 -6.86 1.25
N TYR A 28 -21.22 -7.45 0.46
CA TYR A 28 -20.64 -6.83 -0.74
C TYR A 28 -21.52 -7.03 -1.98
N HIS A 29 -21.14 -6.40 -3.10
CA HIS A 29 -21.76 -6.65 -4.41
C HIS A 29 -20.84 -7.50 -5.27
N GLU A 30 -21.43 -8.41 -6.04
CA GLU A 30 -20.74 -9.06 -7.14
C GLU A 30 -20.68 -8.09 -8.33
N VAL A 31 -19.48 -7.92 -8.89
CA VAL A 31 -19.23 -6.94 -9.95
C VAL A 31 -18.40 -7.57 -11.06
N GLU A 32 -18.71 -7.19 -12.29
CA GLU A 32 -17.94 -7.50 -13.50
C GLU A 32 -17.40 -6.19 -14.07
N MET A 33 -16.11 -6.13 -14.38
CA MET A 33 -15.44 -4.86 -14.73
C MET A 33 -14.39 -5.04 -15.83
N ILE A 34 -14.25 -4.02 -16.68
CA ILE A 34 -13.07 -3.83 -17.53
C ILE A 34 -12.21 -2.73 -16.89
N LEU A 35 -11.06 -3.13 -16.36
CA LEU A 35 -10.11 -2.23 -15.69
C LEU A 35 -9.01 -1.82 -16.66
N GLN A 36 -8.72 -0.52 -16.72
CA GLN A 36 -7.60 0.01 -17.49
C GLN A 36 -6.64 0.77 -16.57
N THR A 37 -5.37 0.38 -16.60
CA THR A 37 -4.29 1.13 -15.93
C THR A 37 -3.99 2.39 -16.73
N ILE A 38 -3.81 3.53 -16.05
CA ILE A 38 -3.48 4.81 -16.68
C ILE A 38 -2.13 5.34 -16.15
N PRO A 39 -1.41 6.21 -16.89
CA PRO A 39 -0.08 6.71 -16.48
C PRO A 39 -0.12 7.76 -15.36
N LEU A 40 -1.15 7.74 -14.51
CA LEU A 40 -1.25 8.49 -13.25
C LEU A 40 -0.91 7.53 -12.10
N TYR A 41 0.00 7.91 -11.20
CA TYR A 41 0.49 7.00 -10.17
C TYR A 41 0.97 7.74 -8.92
N ASP A 42 0.91 7.05 -7.79
CA ASP A 42 1.67 7.40 -6.59
C ASP A 42 3.06 6.75 -6.67
N THR A 43 4.05 7.32 -6.00
CA THR A 43 5.35 6.66 -5.79
C THR A 43 5.39 6.10 -4.38
N VAL A 44 5.69 4.81 -4.23
CA VAL A 44 5.91 4.14 -2.94
C VAL A 44 7.39 3.84 -2.80
N ILE A 45 7.99 4.36 -1.73
CA ILE A 45 9.39 4.15 -1.40
C ILE A 45 9.45 3.29 -0.14
N LEU A 46 10.18 2.19 -0.20
CA LEU A 46 10.41 1.29 0.92
C LEU A 46 11.87 1.37 1.32
N HIS A 47 12.14 1.58 2.61
CA HIS A 47 13.46 1.46 3.18
C HIS A 47 13.51 0.29 4.15
N ARG A 48 14.58 -0.49 4.05
CA ARG A 48 14.89 -1.53 5.03
C ARG A 48 15.43 -0.88 6.30
N THR A 49 14.84 -1.17 7.45
CA THR A 49 15.42 -0.79 8.75
C THR A 49 16.13 -1.98 9.40
N PRO A 50 17.32 -1.78 9.98
CA PRO A 50 18.01 -2.83 10.71
C PRO A 50 17.16 -3.38 11.86
N ALA A 51 17.28 -4.69 12.14
CA ALA A 51 16.62 -5.34 13.27
C ALA A 51 16.91 -4.65 14.62
N SER A 52 18.12 -4.11 14.76
CA SER A 52 18.56 -3.39 15.97
C SER A 52 17.86 -2.05 16.20
N GLU A 53 17.22 -1.47 15.18
CA GLU A 53 16.48 -0.20 15.24
C GLU A 53 14.96 -0.41 15.32
N TRP A 54 14.51 -1.66 15.54
CA TRP A 54 13.12 -2.09 15.51
C TRP A 54 12.31 -1.54 16.70
N ARG A 55 11.90 -0.28 16.63
CA ARG A 55 10.88 0.27 17.53
C ARG A 55 9.46 0.14 16.97
N LYS A 56 9.31 -0.09 15.67
CA LYS A 56 8.06 -0.49 14.99
C LYS A 56 8.38 -1.35 13.74
N PRO A 57 7.73 -2.53 13.55
CA PRO A 57 7.94 -3.40 12.37
C PRO A 57 7.73 -2.67 11.04
N VAL A 58 6.76 -1.76 11.05
CA VAL A 58 6.34 -0.98 9.91
C VAL A 58 6.13 0.44 10.39
N THR A 59 6.68 1.40 9.66
CA THR A 59 6.32 2.81 9.76
C THR A 59 5.87 3.28 8.40
N ILE A 60 4.93 4.23 8.37
CA ILE A 60 4.40 4.78 7.14
C ILE A 60 4.27 6.28 7.26
N THR A 61 4.68 6.98 6.21
CA THR A 61 4.56 8.43 6.09
C THR A 61 4.16 8.79 4.66
N SER A 62 3.68 10.01 4.46
CA SER A 62 3.22 10.49 3.16
C SER A 62 3.34 12.01 3.06
N ASN A 63 3.48 12.53 1.84
CA ASN A 63 3.33 13.96 1.57
C ASN A 63 1.87 14.45 1.70
N ALA A 64 0.89 13.55 1.69
CA ALA A 64 -0.53 13.87 1.83
C ALA A 64 -0.98 13.80 3.29
N THR A 65 -1.39 14.94 3.85
CA THR A 65 -1.81 15.08 5.27
C THR A 65 -3.09 14.33 5.62
N TRP A 66 -3.94 14.04 4.63
CA TRP A 66 -5.20 13.33 4.81
C TRP A 66 -5.05 11.80 4.78
N LEU A 67 -3.90 11.28 4.34
CA LEU A 67 -3.67 9.85 4.28
C LEU A 67 -3.29 9.35 5.69
N PRO A 68 -3.97 8.34 6.25
CA PRO A 68 -3.60 7.79 7.55
C PRO A 68 -2.13 7.33 7.55
N GLN A 69 -1.40 7.66 8.61
CA GLN A 69 0.01 7.30 8.78
C GLN A 69 0.18 6.24 9.89
N ASP A 70 -0.84 5.39 10.03
CA ASP A 70 -0.99 4.37 11.06
C ASP A 70 -1.57 3.07 10.45
N GLU A 71 -2.01 2.14 11.30
CA GLU A 71 -2.56 0.85 10.91
C GLU A 71 -3.86 0.91 10.09
N LYS A 72 -4.50 2.08 9.97
CA LYS A 72 -5.66 2.26 9.08
C LYS A 72 -5.25 2.35 7.62
N ASN A 73 -3.96 2.58 7.33
CA ASN A 73 -3.44 2.62 5.97
C ASN A 73 -3.29 1.20 5.38
N THR A 74 -3.78 0.99 4.16
CA THR A 74 -3.69 -0.32 3.49
C THR A 74 -2.25 -0.73 3.18
N ALA A 75 -1.35 0.21 2.88
CA ALA A 75 0.06 -0.09 2.66
C ALA A 75 0.75 -0.53 3.96
N TYR A 76 0.40 0.09 5.10
CA TYR A 76 0.85 -0.37 6.41
C TYR A 76 0.38 -1.80 6.67
N ARG A 77 -0.93 -2.05 6.48
CA ARG A 77 -1.53 -3.38 6.71
C ARG A 77 -0.89 -4.45 5.83
N ALA A 78 -0.60 -4.13 4.57
CA ALA A 78 0.07 -5.05 3.66
C ALA A 78 1.47 -5.41 4.16
N ALA A 79 2.29 -4.42 4.53
CA ALA A 79 3.63 -4.67 5.07
C ALA A 79 3.60 -5.43 6.40
N TYR A 80 2.64 -5.11 7.27
CA TYR A 80 2.45 -5.81 8.54
C TYR A 80 2.08 -7.28 8.33
N LEU A 81 1.14 -7.57 7.41
CA LEU A 81 0.74 -8.93 7.06
C LEU A 81 1.92 -9.71 6.47
N LEU A 82 2.73 -9.09 5.59
CA LEU A 82 3.94 -9.73 5.06
C LEU A 82 4.96 -10.04 6.17
N ALA A 83 5.22 -9.10 7.09
CA ALA A 83 6.13 -9.36 8.21
C ALA A 83 5.61 -10.48 9.11
N ARG A 84 4.30 -10.50 9.38
CA ARG A 84 3.63 -11.54 10.19
C ARG A 84 3.70 -12.92 9.52
N ASP A 85 3.42 -12.99 8.22
CA ASP A 85 3.32 -14.25 7.48
C ASP A 85 4.69 -14.80 7.07
N PHE A 86 5.72 -13.95 7.06
CA PHE A 86 7.11 -14.30 6.73
C PHE A 86 8.09 -13.92 7.86
N PRO A 87 8.05 -14.59 9.03
CA PRO A 87 8.81 -14.22 10.23
C PRO A 87 10.33 -14.35 10.08
N LYS A 88 10.83 -14.98 9.00
CA LYS A 88 12.26 -15.02 8.67
C LYS A 88 12.81 -13.67 8.18
N ILE A 89 11.92 -12.73 7.84
CA ILE A 89 12.28 -11.36 7.48
C ILE A 89 12.44 -10.55 8.77
N ASP A 90 13.63 -10.61 9.35
CA ASP A 90 13.98 -9.92 10.61
C ASP A 90 14.45 -8.47 10.36
N THR A 91 13.73 -7.70 9.53
CA THR A 91 14.07 -6.29 9.27
C THR A 91 12.85 -5.45 9.01
N GLY A 92 12.84 -4.24 9.57
CA GLY A 92 11.65 -3.41 9.55
C GLY A 92 11.49 -2.72 8.21
N THR A 93 10.29 -2.19 7.99
CA THR A 93 9.95 -1.49 6.75
C THR A 93 9.51 -0.06 7.06
N GLU A 94 10.28 0.90 6.59
CA GLU A 94 9.88 2.30 6.49
C GLU A 94 9.21 2.52 5.13
N ILE A 95 7.96 2.98 5.12
CA ILE A 95 7.20 3.29 3.90
C ILE A 95 7.05 4.81 3.79
N PHE A 96 7.40 5.36 2.63
CA PHE A 96 7.01 6.72 2.25
C PHE A 96 6.16 6.69 0.99
N ILE A 97 5.01 7.35 1.02
CA ILE A 97 4.10 7.49 -0.13
C ILE A 97 4.17 8.93 -0.63
N ASN A 98 4.68 9.13 -1.84
CA ASN A 98 4.51 10.37 -2.59
C ASN A 98 3.19 10.30 -3.36
N LYS A 99 2.13 10.78 -2.70
CA LYS A 99 0.77 10.81 -3.22
C LYS A 99 0.63 11.90 -4.29
N LYS A 100 0.20 11.49 -5.49
CA LYS A 100 -0.12 12.36 -6.63
C LYS A 100 -1.50 12.05 -7.19
N VAL A 101 -1.97 10.82 -7.01
CA VAL A 101 -3.32 10.41 -7.37
C VAL A 101 -4.30 11.15 -6.46
N PRO A 102 -5.31 11.85 -7.02
CA PRO A 102 -6.32 12.56 -6.24
C PRO A 102 -7.07 11.65 -5.25
N ARG A 103 -7.69 12.29 -4.26
CA ARG A 103 -8.61 11.60 -3.34
C ARG A 103 -9.84 11.10 -4.09
#